data_AF-X1BMX8-F1
#
_entry.id   AF-X1BMX8-F1
#
_cell.length_a   1.000
_cell.length_b   1.000
_cell.length_c   1.000
_cell.angle_alpha   90.00
_cell.angle_beta   90.00
_cell.angle_gamma   90.00
#
_symmetry.space_group_name_H-M   'P 1'
#
loop_
_entity.id
_entity.type
_entity.pdbx_description
1 polymer ?
#
loop_
_entity_poly.entity_id
_entity_poly.type
_entity_poly.pdbx_seq_one_letter_code
_entity_poly.pdbx_strand_id
1 'polypeptide(L)'
;SILHWRIAFILGFNISVLLIIIYFIKALDLKHNTIDRGDYLNPNNYNYKLSRQDFVLLFKMRSVMSILFFVLTGGLVTSILGNWGIYILSSNLGNPDLATIIYLIIGIAALPGAIIGGKINDRLFQNRKHRLRFLVAMIGVLGGSLSLLIFYVFPFPILV
;
A
#
# COMPACT_ATOMS: atom_id res chain seq x y z
N SER A 1 17.01 -24.09 -12.13
CA SER A 1 16.86 -24.08 -13.60
C SER A 1 16.64 -22.66 -14.09
N ILE A 2 17.44 -22.16 -15.04
CA ILE A 2 17.42 -20.78 -15.58
C ILE A 2 16.12 -20.45 -16.34
N LEU A 3 15.30 -21.44 -16.69
CA LEU A 3 14.11 -21.26 -17.51
C LEU A 3 12.91 -20.70 -16.73
N HIS A 4 12.74 -21.08 -15.47
CA HIS A 4 11.52 -20.81 -14.70
C HIS A 4 11.32 -19.31 -14.39
N TRP A 5 12.39 -18.61 -13.99
CA TRP A 5 12.30 -17.18 -13.68
C TRP A 5 12.03 -16.34 -14.94
N ARG A 6 12.49 -16.79 -16.11
CA ARG A 6 12.24 -16.12 -17.39
C ARG A 6 10.77 -16.20 -17.79
N ILE A 7 10.15 -17.37 -17.61
CA ILE A 7 8.72 -17.58 -17.89
C ILE A 7 7.87 -16.69 -16.97
N ALA A 8 8.19 -16.64 -15.67
CA ALA A 8 7.51 -15.76 -14.72
C ALA A 8 7.61 -14.28 -15.12
N PHE A 9 8.79 -13.83 -15.56
CA PHE A 9 9.00 -12.46 -16.06
C PHE A 9 8.15 -12.15 -17.30
N ILE A 10 8.12 -13.07 -18.28
CA ILE A 10 7.34 -12.90 -19.50
C ILE A 10 5.85 -12.81 -19.17
N LEU A 11 5.35 -13.68 -18.31
CA LEU A 11 3.95 -13.63 -17.87
C LEU A 11 3.63 -12.32 -17.15
N GLY A 12 4.47 -11.91 -16.20
CA GLY A 12 4.32 -10.65 -15.48
C GLY A 12 4.29 -9.44 -16.42
N PHE A 13 5.24 -9.37 -17.36
CA PHE A 13 5.31 -8.30 -18.36
C PHE A 13 4.03 -8.22 -19.20
N ASN A 14 3.56 -9.35 -19.75
CA ASN A 14 2.36 -9.36 -20.58
C ASN A 14 1.11 -8.91 -19.81
N ILE A 15 0.95 -9.36 -18.56
CA ILE A 15 -0.15 -8.94 -17.69
C ILE A 15 -0.05 -7.42 -17.40
N SER A 16 1.15 -6.92 -17.09
CA SER A 16 1.36 -5.48 -16.85
C SER A 16 1.04 -4.63 -18.07
N VAL A 17 1.48 -5.03 -19.27
CA VAL A 17 1.18 -4.33 -20.53
C VAL A 17 -0.33 -4.33 -20.79
N LEU A 18 -1.00 -5.47 -20.61
CA LEU A 18 -2.45 -5.58 -20.76
C LEU A 18 -3.19 -4.63 -19.80
N LEU A 19 -2.76 -4.55 -18.54
CA LEU A 19 -3.32 -3.62 -17.56
C LEU A 19 -3.11 -2.16 -17.95
N ILE A 20 -1.92 -1.80 -18.48
CA ILE A 20 -1.65 -0.45 -18.98
C ILE A 20 -2.58 -0.11 -20.14
N ILE A 21 -2.78 -1.03 -21.08
CA ILE A 21 -3.69 -0.82 -22.23
C ILE A 21 -5.13 -0.63 -21.74
N ILE A 22 -5.61 -1.49 -20.83
CA ILE A 22 -6.95 -1.36 -20.25
C ILE A 22 -7.11 -0.02 -19.53
N TYR A 23 -6.12 0.39 -18.74
CA TYR A 23 -6.13 1.67 -18.05
C TYR A 23 -6.14 2.83 -19.04
N PHE A 24 -5.31 2.80 -20.07
CA PHE A 24 -5.26 3.84 -21.10
C PHE A 24 -6.61 4.00 -21.81
N ILE A 25 -7.25 2.90 -22.19
CA ILE A 25 -8.55 2.93 -22.88
C ILE A 25 -9.67 3.37 -21.93
N LYS A 26 -9.77 2.77 -20.74
CA LYS A 26 -10.94 2.98 -19.86
C LYS A 26 -10.81 4.16 -18.91
N ALA A 27 -9.61 4.49 -18.42
CA ALA A 27 -9.41 5.53 -17.41
C ALA A 27 -9.28 6.93 -18.02
N LEU A 28 -8.78 7.05 -19.25
CA LEU A 28 -8.70 8.35 -19.94
C LEU A 28 -10.07 8.81 -20.47
N ASP A 29 -10.96 7.87 -20.83
CA ASP A 29 -12.35 8.18 -21.23
C ASP A 29 -13.22 8.71 -20.08
N LEU A 30 -12.92 8.37 -18.83
CA LEU A 30 -13.65 8.88 -17.66
C LEU A 30 -13.51 10.40 -17.46
N LYS A 31 -12.51 11.03 -18.09
CA LYS A 31 -12.28 12.47 -17.99
C LYS A 31 -13.22 13.31 -18.85
N HIS A 32 -13.99 12.70 -19.75
CA HIS A 32 -14.90 13.44 -20.65
C HIS A 32 -16.38 13.44 -20.21
N ASN A 33 -16.80 12.48 -19.37
CA ASN A 33 -18.24 12.29 -19.06
C ASN A 33 -18.62 12.47 -17.58
N THR A 34 -17.74 12.99 -16.71
CA THR A 34 -18.08 13.29 -15.30
C THR A 34 -18.11 14.79 -15.04
N ILE A 35 -19.07 15.47 -15.67
CA ILE A 35 -19.56 16.79 -15.24
C ILE A 35 -20.37 16.67 -13.93
N ASP A 36 -20.79 15.47 -13.51
CA ASP A 36 -21.75 15.30 -12.42
C ASP A 36 -21.14 14.84 -11.08
N ARG A 37 -20.44 15.75 -10.39
CA ARG A 37 -20.70 15.98 -8.96
C ARG A 37 -20.51 17.45 -8.70
N GLY A 38 -21.62 18.20 -8.76
CA GLY A 38 -21.67 19.61 -8.46
C GLY A 38 -20.93 19.99 -7.16
N ASP A 39 -20.52 21.26 -7.14
CA ASP A 39 -20.22 22.03 -5.94
C ASP A 39 -18.86 21.84 -5.23
N TYR A 40 -17.77 21.73 -6.01
CA TYR A 40 -16.48 22.37 -5.65
C TYR A 40 -16.10 23.44 -6.70
N LEU A 41 -17.13 24.14 -7.18
CA LEU A 41 -17.19 25.09 -8.28
C LEU A 41 -16.30 26.34 -8.10
N ASN A 42 -15.06 26.30 -8.61
CA ASN A 42 -14.52 27.35 -9.48
C ASN A 42 -13.22 26.86 -10.17
N PRO A 43 -13.27 26.44 -11.45
CA PRO A 43 -12.09 25.91 -12.15
C PRO A 43 -11.00 26.96 -12.45
N ASN A 44 -11.26 28.24 -12.19
CA ASN A 44 -10.27 29.31 -12.37
C ASN A 44 -9.26 29.47 -11.22
N ASN A 45 -9.35 28.69 -10.13
CA ASN A 45 -8.47 28.91 -8.95
C ASN A 45 -7.85 27.66 -8.31
N TYR A 46 -8.06 26.46 -8.86
CA TYR A 46 -7.34 25.26 -8.39
C TYR A 46 -6.07 25.04 -9.22
N ASN A 47 -4.99 25.70 -8.80
CA ASN A 47 -3.70 25.57 -9.45
C ASN A 47 -3.05 24.23 -9.02
N TYR A 48 -3.24 23.18 -9.82
CA TYR A 48 -2.65 21.86 -9.61
C TYR A 48 -1.12 21.85 -9.75
N LYS A 49 -0.52 22.93 -10.25
CA LYS A 49 0.92 23.11 -10.33
C LYS A 49 1.43 23.57 -8.97
N LEU A 50 1.92 22.63 -8.18
CA LEU A 50 2.75 22.91 -7.02
C LEU A 50 4.02 23.63 -7.49
N SER A 51 4.16 24.91 -7.15
CA SER A 51 5.41 25.61 -7.34
C SER A 51 6.43 25.14 -6.30
N ARG A 52 7.73 25.40 -6.56
CA ARG A 52 8.79 25.12 -5.59
C ARG A 52 8.55 25.84 -4.26
N GLN A 53 7.91 27.02 -4.30
CA GLN A 53 7.56 27.81 -3.11
C GLN A 53 6.43 27.14 -2.31
N ASP A 54 5.40 26.63 -2.98
CA ASP A 54 4.31 25.87 -2.34
C ASP A 54 4.85 24.60 -1.67
N PHE A 55 5.82 23.94 -2.30
CA PHE A 55 6.47 22.76 -1.74
C PHE A 55 7.23 23.08 -0.44
N VAL A 56 8.02 24.16 -0.42
CA VAL A 56 8.69 24.61 0.81
C VAL A 56 7.68 24.99 1.90
N LEU A 57 6.57 25.59 1.53
CA LEU A 57 5.50 25.95 2.46
C LEU A 57 4.83 24.71 3.07
N LEU A 58 4.60 23.66 2.28
CA LEU A 58 4.11 22.37 2.77
C LEU A 58 5.06 21.73 3.80
N PHE A 59 6.37 21.77 3.57
CA PHE A 59 7.36 21.25 4.54
C PHE A 59 7.44 22.07 5.83
N LYS A 60 6.99 23.33 5.83
CA LYS A 60 6.86 24.14 7.06
C LYS A 60 5.61 23.81 7.87
N MET A 61 4.61 23.13 7.28
CA MET A 61 3.40 22.73 7.99
C MET A 61 3.68 21.52 8.88
N ARG A 62 3.54 21.69 10.19
CA ARG A 62 3.80 20.63 11.20
C ARG A 62 3.00 19.35 10.93
N SER A 63 1.74 19.48 10.50
CA SER A 63 0.88 18.34 10.16
C SER A 63 1.40 17.53 8.97
N VAL A 64 1.88 18.20 7.93
CA VAL A 64 2.47 17.56 6.75
C VAL A 64 3.73 16.80 7.13
N MET A 65 4.61 17.42 7.93
CA MET A 65 5.82 16.77 8.42
C MET A 65 5.52 15.54 9.30
N SER A 66 4.51 15.61 10.16
CA SER A 66 4.09 14.44 10.95
C SER A 66 3.55 13.30 10.09
N ILE A 67 2.76 13.60 9.06
CA ILE A 67 2.27 12.59 8.11
C ILE A 67 3.44 11.99 7.33
N LEU A 68 4.35 12.84 6.82
CA LEU A 68 5.51 12.41 6.06
C LEU A 68 6.43 11.50 6.90
N PHE A 69 6.68 11.87 8.15
CA PHE A 69 7.43 11.04 9.08
C PHE A 69 6.74 9.69 9.33
N PHE A 70 5.42 9.68 9.56
CA PHE A 70 4.64 8.46 9.73
C PHE A 70 4.68 7.56 8.48
N VAL A 71 4.54 8.14 7.29
CA VAL A 71 4.59 7.38 6.03
C VAL A 71 5.98 6.80 5.78
N LEU A 72 7.04 7.57 6.04
CA LEU A 72 8.41 7.09 5.89
C LEU A 72 8.73 5.96 6.86
N THR A 73 8.42 6.14 8.15
CA THR A 73 8.67 5.12 9.18
C THR A 73 7.82 3.88 8.97
N GLY A 74 6.52 4.03 8.69
CA GLY A 74 5.63 2.92 8.34
C GLY A 74 6.05 2.20 7.07
N GLY A 75 6.51 2.94 6.06
CA GLY A 75 7.05 2.37 4.82
C GLY A 75 8.34 1.58 5.06
N LEU A 76 9.25 2.08 5.89
CA LEU A 76 10.47 1.36 6.27
C LEU A 76 10.14 0.05 7.01
N VAL A 77 9.25 0.11 8.01
CA VAL A 77 8.85 -1.07 8.79
C VAL A 77 8.21 -2.13 7.90
N THR A 78 7.24 -1.74 7.07
CA THR A 78 6.56 -2.66 6.16
C THR A 78 7.48 -3.20 5.07
N SER A 79 8.41 -2.40 4.55
CA SER A 79 9.40 -2.85 3.56
C SER A 79 10.42 -3.82 4.15
N ILE A 80 10.91 -3.55 5.36
CA ILE A 80 11.83 -4.45 6.07
C ILE A 80 11.11 -5.76 6.37
N LEU A 81 9.92 -5.73 6.96
CA LEU A 81 9.14 -6.93 7.28
C LEU A 81 8.77 -7.73 6.02
N GLY A 82 8.38 -7.05 4.94
CA GLY A 82 8.06 -7.70 3.67
C GLY A 82 9.29 -8.37 3.04
N ASN A 83 10.40 -7.65 2.91
CA ASN A 83 11.60 -8.17 2.24
C ASN A 83 12.32 -9.24 3.07
N TRP A 84 12.38 -9.07 4.40
CA TRP A 84 13.03 -10.04 5.29
C TRP A 84 12.11 -11.19 5.69
N GLY A 85 10.79 -11.07 5.51
CA GLY A 85 9.82 -12.09 5.88
C GLY A 85 10.08 -13.44 5.23
N ILE A 86 10.38 -13.47 3.93
CA ILE A 86 10.73 -14.71 3.21
C ILE A 86 12.03 -15.31 3.76
N TYR A 87 13.04 -14.47 4.02
CA TYR A 87 14.32 -14.94 4.55
C TYR A 87 14.17 -15.58 5.93
N ILE A 88 13.46 -14.92 6.85
CA ILE A 88 13.21 -15.41 8.22
C ILE A 88 12.37 -16.69 8.19
N LEU A 89 11.33 -16.73 7.36
CA LEU A 89 10.52 -17.95 7.18
C LEU A 89 11.35 -19.09 6.61
N SER A 90 12.19 -18.83 5.61
CA SER A 90 13.05 -19.83 5.00
C SER A 90 14.08 -20.37 5.99
N SER A 91 14.65 -19.53 6.86
CA SER A 91 15.60 -19.97 7.88
C SER A 91 14.94 -20.83 8.96
N ASN A 92 13.70 -20.48 9.35
CA ASN A 92 12.97 -21.20 10.41
C ASN A 92 12.38 -22.52 9.92
N LEU A 93 11.89 -22.57 8.67
CA LEU A 93 11.23 -23.74 8.11
C LEU A 93 12.19 -24.70 7.41
N GLY A 94 13.42 -24.26 7.10
CA GLY A 94 14.39 -25.05 6.32
C GLY A 94 13.97 -25.32 4.88
N ASN A 95 12.83 -24.77 4.44
CA ASN A 95 12.24 -24.99 3.12
C ASN A 95 11.86 -23.64 2.48
N PRO A 96 12.63 -23.15 1.49
CA PRO A 96 12.39 -21.85 0.85
C PRO A 96 11.10 -21.82 0.03
N ASP A 97 10.67 -22.95 -0.53
CA ASP A 97 9.43 -23.03 -1.32
C ASP A 97 8.21 -22.90 -0.42
N LEU A 98 8.20 -23.60 0.72
CA LEU A 98 7.17 -23.48 1.74
C LEU A 98 7.10 -22.05 2.31
N ALA A 99 8.25 -21.44 2.59
CA ALA A 99 8.35 -20.06 3.06
C ALA A 99 7.73 -19.07 2.06
N THR A 100 7.98 -19.27 0.76
CA THR A 100 7.42 -18.44 -0.32
C THR A 100 5.91 -18.58 -0.40
N ILE A 101 5.37 -19.81 -0.29
CA ILE A 101 3.92 -20.06 -0.29
C ILE A 101 3.25 -19.36 0.90
N ILE A 102 3.81 -19.52 2.12
CA ILE A 102 3.28 -18.87 3.32
C ILE A 102 3.32 -17.35 3.16
N TYR A 103 4.41 -16.80 2.64
CA TYR A 103 4.54 -15.37 2.38
C TYR A 103 3.47 -14.85 1.40
N LEU A 104 3.19 -15.59 0.32
CA LEU A 104 2.12 -15.24 -0.63
C LEU A 104 0.74 -15.28 0.03
N ILE A 105 0.46 -16.29 0.86
CA ILE A 105 -0.79 -16.39 1.61
C ILE A 105 -0.98 -15.19 2.54
N ILE A 106 0.07 -14.77 3.24
CA ILE A 106 0.05 -13.56 4.10
C ILE A 106 -0.28 -12.32 3.27
N GLY A 107 0.33 -12.16 2.09
CA GLY A 107 0.04 -11.07 1.17
C GLY A 107 -1.43 -11.03 0.74
N ILE A 108 -2.01 -12.18 0.41
CA ILE A 108 -3.44 -12.31 0.06
C ILE A 108 -4.32 -12.00 1.27
N ALA A 109 -3.96 -12.51 2.46
CA ALA A 109 -4.69 -12.27 3.71
C ALA A 109 -4.67 -10.80 4.17
N ALA A 110 -3.71 -10.01 3.70
CA ALA A 110 -3.66 -8.58 3.95
C ALA A 110 -4.69 -7.77 3.14
N LEU A 111 -5.16 -8.29 2.00
CA LEU A 111 -6.08 -7.58 1.10
C LEU A 111 -7.44 -7.22 1.75
N PRO A 112 -8.14 -8.13 2.46
CA PRO A 112 -9.35 -7.79 3.19
C PRO A 112 -9.14 -6.65 4.19
N GLY A 113 -8.02 -6.66 4.92
CA GLY A 113 -7.66 -5.61 5.86
C GLY A 113 -7.52 -4.24 5.18
N ALA A 114 -6.84 -4.20 4.03
CA ALA A 114 -6.70 -2.98 3.23
C ALA A 114 -8.05 -2.47 2.71
N ILE A 115 -8.93 -3.35 2.23
CA ILE A 115 -10.28 -2.98 1.75
C ILE A 115 -11.13 -2.41 2.90
N ILE A 116 -11.15 -3.08 4.05
CA ILE A 116 -11.91 -2.63 5.22
C ILE A 116 -11.36 -1.31 5.74
N GLY A 117 -10.04 -1.19 5.87
CA GLY A 117 -9.37 0.04 6.29
C GLY A 117 -9.67 1.22 5.35
N GLY A 118 -9.65 0.99 4.04
CA GLY A 118 -10.04 1.98 3.04
C GLY A 118 -11.49 2.44 3.21
N LYS A 119 -12.44 1.50 3.33
CA LYS A 119 -13.87 1.82 3.56
C LYS A 119 -14.09 2.62 4.85
N ILE A 120 -13.40 2.28 5.94
CA ILE A 120 -13.48 3.03 7.20
C ILE A 120 -12.92 4.44 7.01
N ASN A 121 -11.77 4.58 6.35
CA ASN A 121 -11.15 5.88 6.08
C ASN A 121 -12.05 6.79 5.23
N ASP A 122 -12.72 6.25 4.22
CA ASP A 122 -13.66 7.00 3.37
C ASP A 122 -14.87 7.49 4.16
N ARG A 123 -15.46 6.65 5.02
CA ARG A 123 -16.54 7.06 5.93
C ARG A 123 -16.08 8.17 6.89
N LEU A 124 -14.86 8.08 7.40
CA LEU A 124 -14.30 9.11 8.29
C LEU A 124 -13.99 10.41 7.55
N PHE A 125 -13.63 10.34 6.26
CA PHE A 125 -13.43 11.50 5.39
C PHE A 125 -14.75 12.23 5.14
N GLN A 126 -15.81 11.50 4.78
CA GLN A 126 -17.15 12.06 4.60
C GLN A 126 -17.66 12.77 5.87
N ASN A 127 -17.33 12.22 7.04
CA ASN A 127 -17.69 12.80 8.34
C ASN A 127 -16.78 13.94 8.83
N ARG A 128 -15.82 14.41 8.01
CA ARG A 128 -14.82 15.45 8.36
C ARG A 128 -14.03 15.16 9.65
N LYS A 129 -13.90 13.89 10.05
CA LYS A 129 -13.19 13.47 11.27
C LYS A 129 -11.70 13.28 11.02
N HIS A 130 -11.00 14.34 10.65
CA HIS A 130 -9.59 14.30 10.19
C HIS A 130 -8.63 13.65 11.20
N ARG A 131 -8.77 13.92 12.51
CA ARG A 131 -7.92 13.31 13.56
C ARG A 131 -8.13 11.81 13.68
N LEU A 132 -9.38 11.34 13.56
CA LEU A 132 -9.72 9.94 13.71
C LEU A 132 -9.20 9.10 12.53
N ARG A 133 -9.13 9.69 11.32
CA ARG A 133 -8.53 9.04 10.14
C ARG A 133 -7.08 8.69 10.38
N PHE A 134 -6.30 9.65 10.88
CA PHE A 134 -4.90 9.44 11.21
C PHE A 134 -4.74 8.35 12.27
N LEU A 135 -5.58 8.37 13.31
CA LEU A 135 -5.55 7.40 14.40
C LEU A 135 -5.86 5.97 13.93
N VAL A 136 -6.89 5.80 13.09
CA VAL A 136 -7.24 4.49 12.51
C VAL A 136 -6.13 3.97 11.60
N ALA A 137 -5.54 4.83 10.76
CA ALA A 137 -4.40 4.43 9.93
C ALA A 137 -3.18 4.03 10.78
N MET A 138 -2.90 4.78 11.85
CA MET A 138 -1.81 4.49 12.78
C MET A 138 -2.02 3.15 13.50
N ILE A 139 -3.23 2.90 14.02
CA ILE A 139 -3.58 1.61 14.66
C ILE A 139 -3.45 0.46 13.65
N GLY A 140 -3.92 0.66 12.42
CA GLY A 140 -3.83 -0.36 11.37
C GLY A 140 -2.39 -0.74 11.04
N VAL A 141 -1.51 0.26 10.84
CA VAL A 141 -0.09 0.03 10.54
C VAL A 141 0.62 -0.61 11.74
N LEU A 142 0.42 -0.10 12.95
CA LEU A 142 1.05 -0.65 14.15
C LEU A 142 0.56 -2.07 14.43
N GLY A 143 -0.75 -2.29 14.44
CA GLY A 143 -1.35 -3.60 14.67
C GLY A 143 -0.91 -4.63 13.63
N GLY A 144 -0.97 -4.28 12.34
CA GLY A 144 -0.53 -5.16 11.26
C GLY A 144 0.96 -5.50 11.34
N SER A 145 1.81 -4.49 11.58
CA SER A 145 3.26 -4.71 11.70
C SER A 145 3.61 -5.57 12.90
N LEU A 146 2.92 -5.38 14.03
CA LEU A 146 3.15 -6.12 15.27
C LEU A 146 2.64 -7.57 15.14
N SER A 147 1.48 -7.79 14.50
CA SER A 147 1.01 -9.14 14.17
C SER A 147 1.96 -9.88 13.24
N LEU A 148 2.50 -9.23 12.21
CA LEU A 148 3.51 -9.81 11.32
C LEU A 148 4.81 -10.15 12.06
N LEU A 149 5.28 -9.25 12.91
CA LEU A 149 6.49 -9.46 13.69
C LEU A 149 6.31 -10.64 14.67
N ILE A 150 5.18 -10.73 15.37
CA ILE A 150 4.86 -11.88 16.22
C ILE A 150 4.87 -13.16 15.40
N PHE A 151 4.22 -13.16 14.23
CA PHE A 151 4.15 -14.32 13.35
C PHE A 151 5.54 -14.78 12.90
N TYR A 152 6.43 -13.87 12.52
CA TYR A 152 7.79 -14.22 12.08
C TYR A 152 8.73 -14.63 13.22
N VAL A 153 8.51 -14.12 14.43
CA VAL A 153 9.32 -14.46 15.62
C VAL A 153 8.81 -15.73 16.30
N PHE A 154 7.55 -16.11 16.08
CA PHE A 154 7.00 -17.32 16.68
C PHE A 154 7.80 -18.55 16.22
N PRO A 155 8.32 -19.37 17.14
CA PRO A 155 9.02 -20.59 16.77
C PRO A 155 8.00 -21.52 16.14
N PHE A 156 8.08 -21.70 14.82
CA PHE A 156 7.33 -22.76 14.15
C PHE A 156 7.94 -24.07 14.64
N PRO A 157 7.22 -24.91 15.41
CA PRO A 157 7.70 -26.25 15.68
C PRO A 157 7.88 -26.91 14.32
N ILE A 158 9.10 -27.38 14.07
CA ILE A 158 9.46 -28.07 12.84
C ILE A 158 8.49 -29.26 12.73
N LEU A 159 7.49 -29.15 11.86
CA LEU A 159 6.69 -30.29 11.42
C LEU A 159 7.62 -31.12 10.54
N VAL A 160 8.46 -31.94 11.19
CA VAL A 160 9.18 -33.06 10.58
C VAL A 160 8.20 -34.19 10.38
#